data_AF-A0A2I1K7G7-F1
#
_entry.id   AF-A0A2I1K7G7-F1
#
_cell.length_a   1.000
_cell.length_b   1.000
_cell.length_c   1.000
_cell.angle_alpha   90.00
_cell.angle_beta   90.00
_cell.angle_gamma   90.00
#
_symmetry.space_group_name_H-M   'P 1'
#
loop_
_entity.id
_entity.type
_entity.pdbx_description
1 polymer ?
#
loop_
_entity_poly.entity_id
_entity_poly.type
_entity_poly.pdbx_seq_one_letter_code
_entity_poly.pdbx_strand_id
1 'polypeptide(L)'
;MTNCLKPIVPLSVFSSRFGFKRCRGLYGDNGCYYLCVATDSKMIFLSPKLIEVISWNDFDPRIHANPNCRFRDPRSSEALMYEMIKANMIGVSE
;
A
#
# COMPACT_ATOMS: atom_id res chain seq x y z
N MET A 1 4.09 -23.85 0.77
CA MET A 1 4.57 -22.52 0.40
C MET A 1 3.37 -21.75 -0.09
N THR A 2 3.06 -20.61 0.52
CA THR A 2 1.86 -19.83 0.20
C THR A 2 2.27 -18.77 -0.81
N ASN A 3 1.72 -18.81 -2.02
CA ASN A 3 1.97 -17.78 -3.02
C ASN A 3 1.48 -16.44 -2.48
N CYS A 4 2.38 -15.46 -2.39
CA CYS A 4 2.04 -14.10 -1.97
C CYS A 4 2.43 -13.07 -3.04
N LEU A 5 1.66 -12.00 -3.13
CA LEU A 5 1.97 -10.87 -3.99
C LEU A 5 3.05 -10.01 -3.34
N LYS A 6 4.07 -9.63 -4.10
CA LYS A 6 5.16 -8.76 -3.64
C LYS A 6 5.48 -7.65 -4.65
N PRO A 7 6.02 -6.51 -4.18
CA PRO A 7 6.59 -5.52 -5.09
C PRO A 7 7.80 -6.12 -5.84
N ILE A 8 7.90 -5.82 -7.14
CA ILE A 8 9.07 -6.19 -7.97
C ILE A 8 9.87 -4.97 -8.43
N VAL A 9 9.46 -3.79 -8.00
CA VAL A 9 10.15 -2.51 -8.21
C VAL A 9 10.40 -1.83 -6.86
N PRO A 10 11.32 -0.85 -6.76
CA PRO A 10 11.53 -0.11 -5.52
C PRO A 10 10.22 0.53 -4.99
N LEU A 11 9.98 0.41 -3.68
CA LEU A 11 8.72 0.88 -3.06
C LEU A 11 8.50 2.40 -3.23
N SER A 12 9.58 3.17 -3.41
CA SER A 12 9.51 4.61 -3.70
C SER A 12 8.76 4.93 -5.01
N VAL A 13 8.74 4.01 -5.99
CA VAL A 13 7.99 4.18 -7.24
C VAL A 13 6.47 4.16 -7.00
N PHE A 14 6.00 3.43 -5.99
CA PHE A 14 4.59 3.44 -5.61
C PHE A 14 4.19 4.80 -5.01
N SER A 15 5.11 5.45 -4.29
CA SER A 15 4.90 6.79 -3.76
C SER A 15 4.71 7.81 -4.89
N SER A 16 5.58 7.81 -5.90
CA SER A 16 5.49 8.77 -7.01
C SER A 16 4.30 8.52 -7.93
N ARG A 17 3.92 7.26 -8.19
CA ARG A 17 2.85 6.92 -9.14
C ARG A 17 1.46 6.88 -8.53
N PHE A 18 1.33 6.35 -7.32
CA PHE A 18 0.03 6.09 -6.69
C PHE A 18 -0.18 6.91 -5.41
N GLY A 19 0.84 7.66 -4.99
CA GLY A 19 0.74 8.52 -3.80
C GLY A 19 0.88 7.75 -2.49
N PHE A 20 1.48 6.56 -2.47
CA PHE A 20 1.79 5.87 -1.22
C PHE A 20 2.67 6.74 -0.31
N LYS A 21 2.41 6.70 0.99
CA LYS A 21 3.21 7.38 2.00
C LYS A 21 4.05 6.37 2.76
N ARG A 22 5.29 6.73 3.10
CA ARG A 22 6.12 5.91 3.99
C ARG A 22 5.38 5.69 5.31
N CYS A 23 5.44 4.49 5.88
CA CYS A 23 4.84 4.19 7.18
C CYS A 23 5.50 5.00 8.31
N ARG A 24 4.84 5.06 9.47
CA ARG A 24 5.38 5.64 10.70
C ARG A 24 6.26 4.64 11.45
N GLY A 25 7.22 5.15 12.21
CA GLY A 25 8.04 4.39 13.16
C GLY A 25 8.82 3.24 12.51
N LEU A 26 8.96 2.13 13.22
CA LEU A 26 9.77 0.98 12.80
C LEU A 26 9.38 0.43 11.41
N TYR A 27 8.09 0.48 11.05
CA TYR A 27 7.65 0.08 9.71
C TYR A 27 8.19 1.02 8.64
N GLY A 28 8.16 2.32 8.90
CA GLY A 28 8.78 3.32 8.02
C GLY A 28 10.29 3.10 7.91
N ASP A 29 10.97 2.87 9.03
CA ASP A 29 12.42 2.63 9.07
C ASP A 29 12.81 1.40 8.26
N ASN A 30 11.97 0.36 8.28
CA ASN A 30 12.10 -0.86 7.46
C ASN A 30 11.63 -0.70 6.00
N GLY A 31 11.34 0.53 5.57
CA GLY A 31 11.01 0.84 4.17
C GLY A 31 9.59 0.47 3.76
N CYS A 32 8.66 0.29 4.70
CA CYS A 32 7.26 0.00 4.40
C CYS A 32 6.48 1.29 4.05
N TYR A 33 5.42 1.12 3.26
CA TYR A 33 4.54 2.19 2.81
C TYR A 33 3.07 1.80 3.00
N TYR A 34 2.20 2.81 3.03
CA TYR A 34 0.77 2.64 3.11
C TYR A 34 0.02 3.62 2.21
N LEU A 35 -1.19 3.22 1.83
CA LEU A 35 -2.18 4.08 1.18
C LEU A 35 -3.55 3.79 1.79
N CYS A 36 -4.17 4.80 2.39
CA CYS A 36 -5.54 4.72 2.88
C CYS A 36 -6.50 5.00 1.71
N VAL A 37 -7.42 4.07 1.48
CA VAL A 37 -8.44 4.13 0.44
C VAL A 37 -9.78 4.36 1.12
N ALA A 38 -10.31 5.57 0.97
CA ALA A 38 -11.54 5.99 1.66
C ALA A 38 -12.78 5.30 1.08
N THR A 39 -12.80 5.05 -0.23
CA THR A 39 -13.95 4.49 -0.96
C THR A 39 -14.46 3.17 -0.37
N ASP A 40 -13.56 2.31 0.11
CA ASP A 40 -13.89 0.99 0.68
C ASP A 40 -13.34 0.80 2.10
N SER A 41 -12.91 1.89 2.75
CA SER A 41 -12.33 1.89 4.11
C SER A 41 -11.20 0.86 4.28
N LYS A 42 -10.31 0.74 3.27
CA LYS A 42 -9.15 -0.14 3.29
C LYS A 42 -7.84 0.61 3.38
N MET A 43 -6.80 -0.08 3.84
CA MET A 43 -5.42 0.33 3.72
C MET A 43 -4.67 -0.70 2.87
N ILE A 44 -4.00 -0.22 1.82
CA ILE A 44 -3.02 -1.02 1.09
C ILE A 44 -1.68 -0.85 1.80
N PHE A 45 -1.15 -1.93 2.34
CA PHE A 45 0.15 -2.01 2.98
C PHE A 45 1.19 -2.60 2.01
N LEU A 46 2.33 -1.93 1.90
CA LEU A 46 3.47 -2.38 1.13
C LEU A 46 4.68 -2.58 2.03
N SER A 47 5.29 -3.75 1.93
CA SER A 47 6.63 -4.02 2.46
C SER A 47 7.52 -4.53 1.32
N PRO A 48 8.85 -4.59 1.52
CA PRO A 48 9.74 -5.23 0.54
C PRO A 48 9.40 -6.71 0.24
N LYS A 49 8.62 -7.37 1.10
CA LYS A 49 8.33 -8.81 1.00
C LYS A 49 6.92 -9.14 0.53
N LEU A 50 5.95 -8.27 0.76
CA LEU A 50 4.54 -8.55 0.50
C LEU A 50 3.72 -7.28 0.29
N ILE A 51 2.55 -7.48 -0.30
CA ILE A 51 1.46 -6.51 -0.43
C ILE A 51 0.21 -7.07 0.23
N GLU A 52 -0.45 -6.27 1.04
CA GLU A 52 -1.68 -6.65 1.73
C GLU A 52 -2.72 -5.54 1.65
N VAL A 53 -3.98 -5.93 1.48
CA VAL A 53 -5.14 -5.04 1.62
C VAL A 53 -5.83 -5.42 2.92
N ILE A 54 -5.89 -4.50 3.86
CA ILE A 54 -6.47 -4.72 5.18
C ILE A 54 -7.49 -3.63 5.50
N SER A 55 -8.36 -3.88 6.48
CA SER A 55 -9.29 -2.86 6.96
C SER A 55 -8.52 -1.67 7.53
N TRP A 56 -8.91 -0.46 7.15
CA TRP A 56 -8.33 0.74 7.72
C TRP A 56 -8.77 0.88 9.18
N ASN A 57 -7.80 0.98 10.07
CA ASN A 57 -7.96 1.31 11.48
C ASN A 57 -7.24 2.65 11.78
N ASP A 58 -7.95 3.62 12.37
CA ASP A 58 -7.39 4.94 12.71
C ASP A 58 -6.26 4.87 13.75
N PHE A 59 -6.20 3.78 14.52
CA PHE A 59 -5.15 3.52 15.50
C PHE A 59 -4.03 2.62 15.00
N ASP A 60 -3.98 2.34 13.68
CA ASP A 60 -2.92 1.51 13.12
C ASP A 60 -1.54 2.17 13.31
N PRO A 61 -0.56 1.48 13.92
CA PRO A 61 0.75 2.07 14.23
C PRO A 61 1.56 2.45 12.98
N ARG A 62 1.18 1.93 11.79
CA ARG A 62 1.83 2.24 10.51
C ARG A 62 1.40 3.60 9.96
N ILE A 63 0.25 4.12 10.39
CA ILE A 63 -0.37 5.33 9.84
C ILE A 63 0.09 6.56 10.64
N HIS A 64 0.28 7.69 9.94
CA HIS A 64 0.58 8.98 10.57
C HIS A 64 -0.68 9.61 11.17
N ALA A 65 -0.52 10.47 12.19
CA ALA A 65 -1.63 11.21 12.80
C ALA A 65 -2.46 12.01 11.78
N ASN A 66 -1.82 12.53 10.72
CA ASN A 66 -2.50 12.97 9.52
C ASN A 66 -2.37 11.88 8.43
N PRO A 67 -3.38 11.00 8.29
CA PRO A 67 -3.33 9.87 7.38
C PRO A 67 -3.41 10.37 5.93
N ASN A 68 -2.65 9.73 5.04
CA ASN A 68 -2.64 10.09 3.63
C ASN A 68 -3.86 9.47 2.94
N CYS A 69 -4.99 10.16 3.06
CA CYS A 69 -6.27 9.73 2.55
C CYS A 69 -6.62 10.59 1.35
N ARG A 70 -6.61 9.98 0.17
CA ARG A 70 -7.09 10.64 -1.04
C ARG A 70 -8.61 10.58 -1.07
N PHE A 71 -9.29 11.29 -0.17
CA PHE A 71 -10.75 11.26 -0.02
C PHE A 71 -11.54 11.58 -1.30
N ARG A 72 -10.90 12.20 -2.30
CA ARG A 72 -11.49 12.53 -3.61
C ARG A 72 -11.18 11.52 -4.72
N ASP A 73 -10.33 10.53 -4.46
CA ASP A 73 -10.02 9.48 -5.42
C ASP A 73 -11.13 8.42 -5.40
N PRO A 74 -11.88 8.23 -6.51
CA PRO A 74 -13.03 7.33 -6.52
C PRO A 74 -12.63 5.85 -6.62
N ARG A 75 -11.35 5.54 -6.83
CA ARG A 75 -10.90 4.16 -7.03
C ARG A 75 -10.94 3.38 -5.72
N SER A 76 -11.39 2.13 -5.78
CA SER A 76 -11.32 1.18 -4.67
C SER A 76 -9.89 0.64 -4.50
N SER A 77 -9.64 -0.05 -3.40
CA SER A 77 -8.37 -0.73 -3.16
C SER A 77 -8.12 -1.79 -4.23
N GLU A 78 -9.15 -2.51 -4.66
CA GLU A 78 -9.08 -3.49 -5.76
C GLU A 78 -8.69 -2.85 -7.09
N ALA A 79 -9.31 -1.72 -7.46
CA ALA A 79 -8.99 -1.01 -8.69
C ALA A 79 -7.53 -0.52 -8.71
N LEU A 80 -7.04 0.01 -7.58
CA LEU A 80 -5.65 0.42 -7.42
C LEU A 80 -4.69 -0.78 -7.50
N MET A 81 -5.03 -1.91 -6.87
CA MET A 81 -4.27 -3.15 -7.00
C MET A 81 -4.17 -3.62 -8.46
N TYR A 82 -5.28 -3.61 -9.19
CA TYR A 82 -5.32 -3.98 -10.60
C TYR A 82 -4.47 -3.04 -11.48
N GLU A 83 -4.47 -1.73 -11.22
CA GLU A 83 -3.59 -0.79 -11.91
C GLU A 83 -2.10 -1.07 -11.62
N MET A 84 -1.75 -1.36 -10.37
CA MET A 84 -0.36 -1.70 -10.00
C MET A 84 0.12 -3.01 -10.65
N ILE A 85 -0.77 -4.00 -10.78
CA ILE A 85 -0.50 -5.25 -11.51
C ILE A 85 -0.31 -4.96 -13.00
N LYS A 86 -1.22 -4.22 -13.65
CA LYS A 86 -1.09 -3.84 -15.07
C LYS A 86 0.15 -2.99 -15.36
N ALA A 87 0.61 -2.23 -14.38
CA ALA A 87 1.85 -1.46 -14.45
C ALA A 87 3.11 -2.33 -14.31
N ASN A 88 2.98 -3.65 -14.15
CA ASN A 88 4.07 -4.60 -13.93
C ASN A 88 4.93 -4.25 -12.70
N MET A 89 4.29 -3.79 -11.62
CA MET A 89 4.96 -3.41 -10.37
C MET A 89 4.81 -4.47 -9.27
N ILE A 90 3.93 -5.45 -9.49
CA ILE A 90 3.60 -6.52 -8.54
C ILE A 90 3.87 -7.87 -9.22
N GLY A 91 4.54 -8.77 -8.50
CA GLY A 91 4.77 -10.15 -8.92
C GLY A 91 4.36 -11.14 -7.85
N VAL A 92 4.49 -12.43 -8.14
CA VAL A 92 4.26 -13.53 -7.20
C VAL A 92 5.60 -14.00 -6.64
N SER A 93 5.69 -14.21 -5.33
CA SER A 93 6.77 -15.00 -4.72
C SER A 93 6.30 -16.42 -4.42
N GLU A 94 7.21 -17.36 -4.69
CA GLU A 94 7.16 -18.76 -4.27
C GLU A 94 7.76 -18.94 -2.88
#